data_AF-A0A1R4K7U9-F1
#
_entry.id   AF-A0A1R4K7U9-F1
#
_cell.length_a   1.000
_cell.length_b   1.000
_cell.length_c   1.000
_cell.angle_alpha   90.00
_cell.angle_beta   90.00
_cell.angle_gamma   90.00
#
_symmetry.space_group_name_H-M   'P 1'
#
loop_
_entity.id
_entity.type
_entity.pdbx_description
1 polymer ?
#
loop_
_entity_poly.entity_id
_entity_poly.type
_entity_poly.pdbx_seq_one_letter_code
_entity_poly.pdbx_strand_id
1 'polypeptide(L)'
;MSAAPAADELTALESDVLGAVANADFSGVYDFDRGRVTEQVPQVDVAVIELDEQGRIRDRANVLVSRDYPDGVVAPIDDSLSSSSVRWQRWEQNRFDGSGVYGEGTDIIPGREDAPLRYMSTYPASLLKSMAAFGLVFLSDHGAIDLEADYTFDGVTKPIQQWTSEMIRMSNNTSSQAMIKMLHEVRYEGQTGIEFLNDELQRLGLTTLQLQGTSATTGGGWSNGGVSMTSFDTARLDLILDGGSGGVLWTTDAGVDVASDVLSEEGRDWLLDIWSGSAYHWMLDTGNFCGWTTPYTGESQYPAVGIPAVVPESSLKADGTSTIAWAGSPFASIDVRPCNETAEVTYYNKYGLTYNAGSDAGIVRSLEGKDFRHYIIAVTSNLGYRYGDEELAATGNACLSNESSFCYTDRFPVLAGTIDAAIAARGAAGPVETPEPTATPEPTVSPEPTPSATSVPTSTATPGSGGEGSGADPSEASGSDAASGSDGGQATGSEAGAADDGSLAATGSDAATALTVLALLALGGGALALTLTRRRRTAGE
;
A
#
# COMPACT_ATOMS: atom_id res chain seq x y z
N MET A 1 31.42 -12.27 16.45
CA MET A 1 31.12 -10.83 16.47
C MET A 1 31.55 -10.29 15.12
N SER A 2 30.64 -10.37 14.14
CA SER A 2 30.86 -9.73 12.84
C SER A 2 30.69 -8.22 13.06
N ALA A 3 31.59 -7.42 12.51
CA ALA A 3 31.49 -5.97 12.59
C ALA A 3 30.15 -5.54 11.97
N ALA A 4 29.42 -4.67 12.67
CA ALA A 4 28.31 -3.95 12.06
C ALA A 4 28.86 -3.23 10.81
N PRO A 5 28.19 -3.29 9.65
CA PRO A 5 28.55 -2.42 8.55
C PRO A 5 28.54 -0.97 9.05
N ALA A 6 29.43 -0.14 8.50
CA ALA A 6 29.39 1.30 8.75
C ALA A 6 27.95 1.76 8.47
N ALA A 7 27.40 2.62 9.33
CA ALA A 7 26.13 3.25 9.04
C ALA A 7 26.34 4.04 7.75
N ASP A 8 25.85 3.53 6.62
CA ASP A 8 25.81 4.30 5.39
C ASP A 8 25.03 5.59 5.70
N GLU A 9 25.59 6.71 5.27
CA GLU A 9 24.97 8.01 5.46
C GLU A 9 23.62 7.99 4.72
N LEU A 10 22.52 8.29 5.43
CA LEU A 10 21.18 8.32 4.84
C LEU A 10 21.17 9.26 3.64
N THR A 11 20.45 8.88 2.58
CA THR A 11 20.18 9.82 1.50
C THR A 11 19.35 11.00 2.02
N ALA A 12 19.32 12.10 1.27
CA ALA A 12 18.50 13.24 1.66
C ALA A 12 17.02 12.85 1.76
N LEU A 13 16.49 12.05 0.82
CA LEU A 13 15.10 11.62 0.87
C LEU A 13 14.84 10.67 2.04
N GLU A 14 15.75 9.75 2.34
CA GLU A 14 15.64 8.88 3.52
C GLU A 14 15.57 9.69 4.82
N SER A 15 16.42 10.73 4.93
CA SER A 15 16.38 11.66 6.07
C SER A 15 15.07 12.45 6.14
N ASP A 16 14.55 12.92 5.00
CA ASP A 16 13.30 13.69 4.93
C ASP A 16 12.11 12.81 5.33
N VAL A 17 12.01 11.59 4.82
CA VAL A 17 10.91 10.65 5.13
C VAL A 17 10.98 10.18 6.59
N LEU A 18 12.18 9.86 7.10
CA LEU A 18 12.36 9.50 8.51
C LEU A 18 11.98 10.67 9.43
N GLY A 19 12.36 11.90 9.06
CA GLY A 19 11.96 13.12 9.76
C GLY A 19 10.45 13.35 9.75
N ALA A 20 9.78 13.10 8.62
CA ALA A 20 8.33 13.20 8.49
C ALA A 20 7.59 12.17 9.34
N VAL A 21 8.10 10.93 9.41
CA VAL A 21 7.61 9.89 10.31
C VAL A 21 7.72 10.31 11.78
N ALA A 22 8.86 10.86 12.18
CA ALA A 22 9.05 11.36 13.54
C ALA A 22 8.11 12.55 13.85
N ASN A 23 7.89 13.44 12.87
CA ASN A 23 6.97 14.58 13.01
C ASN A 23 5.50 14.14 13.14
N ALA A 24 5.11 13.09 12.42
CA ALA A 24 3.77 12.52 12.49
C ALA A 24 3.48 11.86 13.85
N ASP A 25 4.49 11.35 14.56
CA ASP A 25 4.38 10.74 15.89
C ASP A 25 3.23 9.72 16.01
N PHE A 26 3.41 8.56 15.35
CA PHE A 26 2.45 7.46 15.41
C PHE A 26 2.33 6.78 16.78
N SER A 27 3.19 7.11 17.74
CA SER A 27 3.15 6.55 19.10
C SER A 27 1.98 7.08 19.93
N GLY A 28 1.43 8.25 19.58
CA GLY A 28 0.35 8.93 20.28
C GLY A 28 -1.06 8.59 19.80
N VAL A 29 -1.25 7.55 18.99
CA VAL A 29 -2.56 7.20 18.43
C VAL A 29 -3.45 6.52 19.49
N TYR A 30 -4.74 6.85 19.51
CA TYR A 30 -5.75 6.31 20.42
C TYR A 30 -6.39 5.03 19.89
N ASP A 31 -6.48 4.00 20.74
CA ASP A 31 -7.17 2.74 20.47
C ASP A 31 -8.57 2.79 21.08
N PHE A 32 -9.60 2.91 20.23
CA PHE A 32 -10.98 3.06 20.68
C PHE A 32 -11.56 1.79 21.29
N ASP A 33 -11.04 0.61 20.94
CA ASP A 33 -11.46 -0.64 21.59
C ASP A 33 -10.97 -0.71 23.05
N ARG A 34 -9.79 -0.16 23.30
CA ARG A 34 -9.17 -0.20 24.63
C ARG A 34 -9.46 1.05 25.46
N GLY A 35 -10.00 2.10 24.85
CA GLY A 35 -10.32 3.36 25.52
C GLY A 35 -9.07 4.06 26.09
N ARG A 36 -7.96 4.01 25.35
CA ARG A 36 -6.67 4.61 25.72
C ARG A 36 -5.73 4.75 24.53
N VAL A 37 -4.70 5.57 24.67
CA VAL A 37 -3.55 5.59 23.74
C VAL A 37 -2.97 4.17 23.59
N THR A 38 -2.59 3.83 22.36
CA THR A 38 -2.03 2.54 21.99
C THR A 38 -0.88 2.15 22.92
N GLU A 39 -0.87 0.90 23.39
CA GLU A 39 0.23 0.38 24.23
C GLU A 39 1.46 -0.01 23.40
N GLN A 40 1.24 -0.33 22.13
CA GLN A 40 2.27 -0.77 21.20
C GLN A 40 2.36 0.26 20.08
N VAL A 41 3.58 0.61 19.67
CA VAL A 41 3.76 1.43 18.48
C VAL A 41 3.11 0.72 17.28
N PRO A 42 2.27 1.41 16.50
CA PRO A 42 1.64 0.86 15.31
C PRO A 42 2.66 0.39 14.27
N GLN A 43 2.20 -0.44 13.33
CA GLN A 43 2.90 -0.74 12.10
C GLN A 43 2.60 0.35 11.07
N VAL A 44 3.60 1.07 10.60
CA VAL A 44 3.50 2.00 9.47
C VAL A 44 4.69 1.78 8.54
N ASP A 45 4.41 1.42 7.30
CA ASP A 45 5.39 1.22 6.22
C ASP A 45 5.20 2.36 5.22
N VAL A 46 6.23 3.16 4.99
CA VAL A 46 6.18 4.38 4.16
C VAL A 46 7.27 4.30 3.10
N ALA A 47 6.87 4.33 1.83
CA ALA A 47 7.79 4.36 0.71
C ALA A 47 7.59 5.60 -0.14
N VAL A 48 8.71 6.17 -0.62
CA VAL A 48 8.73 7.31 -1.55
C VAL A 48 9.74 7.05 -2.65
N ILE A 49 9.34 7.29 -3.90
CA ILE A 49 10.23 7.33 -5.07
C ILE A 49 10.16 8.74 -5.65
N GLU A 50 11.25 9.51 -5.55
CA GLU A 50 11.36 10.84 -6.16
C GLU A 50 11.78 10.70 -7.62
N LEU A 51 11.09 11.40 -8.51
CA LEU A 51 11.31 11.38 -9.96
C LEU A 51 11.76 12.75 -10.46
N ASP A 52 12.60 12.76 -11.48
CA ASP A 52 12.97 13.98 -12.20
C ASP A 52 11.92 14.38 -13.26
N GLU A 53 12.17 15.49 -13.97
CA GLU A 53 11.29 15.99 -15.03
C GLU A 53 11.07 14.98 -16.17
N GLN A 54 11.98 14.02 -16.35
CA GLN A 54 11.86 12.96 -17.34
C GLN A 54 11.22 11.69 -16.76
N GLY A 55 10.84 11.67 -15.49
CA GLY A 55 10.31 10.47 -14.83
C GLY A 55 11.38 9.43 -14.51
N ARG A 56 12.66 9.83 -14.40
CA ARG A 56 13.73 8.96 -13.92
C ARG A 56 13.85 9.07 -12.40
N ILE A 57 14.18 7.96 -11.74
CA ILE A 57 14.38 7.94 -10.30
C ILE A 57 15.56 8.85 -9.93
N ARG A 58 15.30 9.84 -9.08
CA ARG A 58 16.30 10.73 -8.49
C ARG A 58 16.76 10.25 -7.12
N ASP A 59 15.83 9.76 -6.30
CA ASP A 59 16.08 9.27 -4.95
C ASP A 59 14.94 8.32 -4.54
N ARG A 60 15.15 7.51 -3.50
CA ARG A 60 14.16 6.54 -3.01
C ARG A 60 14.33 6.31 -1.51
N ALA A 61 13.24 6.12 -0.80
CA ALA A 61 13.24 5.84 0.63
C ALA A 61 12.17 4.81 0.99
N ASN A 62 12.48 3.96 1.96
CA ASN A 62 11.51 3.07 2.59
C ASN A 62 11.73 3.10 4.11
N VAL A 63 10.74 3.57 4.87
CA VAL A 63 10.82 3.75 6.32
C VAL A 63 9.76 2.92 7.02
N LEU A 64 10.19 2.15 8.01
CA LEU A 64 9.36 1.26 8.79
C LEU A 64 9.23 1.77 10.23
N VAL A 65 7.99 1.97 10.67
CA VAL A 65 7.64 2.20 12.07
C VAL A 65 6.99 0.93 12.60
N SER A 66 7.51 0.43 13.71
CA SER A 66 6.96 -0.77 14.34
C SER A 66 7.27 -0.75 15.82
N ARG A 67 6.79 -1.76 16.55
CA ARG A 67 7.25 -1.99 17.92
C ARG A 67 8.77 -2.22 18.03
N ASP A 68 9.37 -2.84 17.01
CA ASP A 68 10.81 -3.10 16.99
C ASP A 68 11.60 -1.82 16.62
N TYR A 69 10.94 -0.85 15.96
CA TYR A 69 11.51 0.41 15.45
C TYR A 69 10.57 1.59 15.77
N PRO A 70 10.43 1.98 17.06
CA PRO A 70 9.43 2.96 17.47
C PRO A 70 9.71 4.37 16.94
N ASP A 71 10.98 4.70 16.70
CA ASP A 71 11.42 5.98 16.15
C ASP A 71 11.52 5.96 14.61
N GLY A 72 11.11 4.85 13.97
CA GLY A 72 11.33 4.59 12.55
C GLY A 72 12.71 4.01 12.25
N VAL A 73 12.80 3.21 11.19
CA VAL A 73 14.07 2.72 10.62
C VAL A 73 13.99 2.73 9.11
N VAL A 74 15.08 3.12 8.45
CA VAL A 74 15.20 3.00 7.00
C VAL A 74 15.46 1.54 6.66
N ALA A 75 14.66 0.98 5.76
CA ALA A 75 14.92 -0.30 5.11
C ALA A 75 15.77 -0.05 3.87
N PRO A 76 17.07 -0.42 3.87
CA PRO A 76 17.97 -0.10 2.77
C PRO A 76 17.48 -0.65 1.44
N ILE A 77 17.54 0.18 0.40
CA ILE A 77 17.19 -0.20 -0.98
C ILE A 77 18.47 -0.27 -1.80
N ASP A 78 18.70 -1.41 -2.44
CA ASP A 78 19.88 -1.63 -3.29
C ASP A 78 19.68 -1.10 -4.73
N ASP A 79 20.68 -1.32 -5.58
CA ASP A 79 20.68 -0.86 -6.97
C ASP A 79 19.68 -1.61 -7.87
N SER A 80 19.18 -2.78 -7.45
CA SER A 80 18.13 -3.51 -8.18
C SER A 80 16.72 -3.01 -7.83
N LEU A 81 16.64 -1.90 -7.09
CA LEU A 81 15.41 -1.37 -6.52
C LEU A 81 14.72 -2.40 -5.64
N SER A 82 15.49 -3.19 -4.88
CA SER A 82 15.01 -4.23 -3.98
C SER A 82 15.46 -3.94 -2.55
N SER A 83 14.92 -4.70 -1.59
CA SER A 83 15.46 -4.73 -0.24
C SER A 83 15.55 -6.16 0.27
N SER A 84 16.78 -6.62 0.51
CA SER A 84 17.03 -7.90 1.16
C SER A 84 17.07 -7.82 2.69
N SER A 85 17.01 -6.60 3.23
CA SER A 85 17.26 -6.27 4.63
C SER A 85 16.08 -6.50 5.56
N VAL A 86 14.89 -6.80 5.04
CA VAL A 86 13.66 -6.94 5.84
C VAL A 86 13.09 -8.35 5.74
N ARG A 87 12.88 -8.97 6.90
CA ARG A 87 12.03 -10.15 7.07
C ARG A 87 10.57 -9.71 7.15
N TRP A 88 9.88 -9.80 6.03
CA TRP A 88 8.46 -9.49 5.94
C TRP A 88 7.60 -10.66 6.43
N GLN A 89 6.82 -10.44 7.48
CA GLN A 89 5.87 -11.41 8.03
C GLN A 89 4.44 -11.02 7.66
N ARG A 90 3.57 -12.01 7.46
CA ARG A 90 2.14 -11.80 7.23
C ARG A 90 1.48 -11.20 8.48
N TRP A 91 0.48 -10.34 8.24
CA TRP A 91 -0.32 -9.73 9.31
C TRP A 91 -1.04 -10.76 10.18
N GLU A 92 -0.91 -10.61 11.50
CA GLU A 92 -1.66 -11.39 12.48
C GLU A 92 -2.17 -10.47 13.61
N GLN A 93 -3.46 -10.09 13.55
CA GLN A 93 -4.07 -9.12 14.47
C GLN A 93 -3.88 -9.50 15.96
N ASN A 94 -4.22 -10.74 16.33
CA ASN A 94 -4.15 -11.20 17.72
C ASN A 94 -2.72 -11.14 18.28
N ARG A 95 -1.72 -11.30 17.41
CA ARG A 95 -0.31 -11.25 17.76
C ARG A 95 0.17 -9.82 17.95
N PHE A 96 -0.30 -8.89 17.11
CA PHE A 96 -0.07 -7.47 17.31
C PHE A 96 -0.73 -6.98 18.62
N ASP A 97 -1.97 -7.38 18.87
CA ASP A 97 -2.73 -6.99 20.06
C ASP A 97 -2.18 -7.59 21.36
N GLY A 98 -1.50 -8.72 21.29
CA GLY A 98 -0.90 -9.40 22.43
C GLY A 98 0.27 -8.63 23.07
N SER A 99 0.55 -8.93 24.34
CA SER A 99 1.62 -8.29 25.13
C SER A 99 3.03 -8.88 24.90
N GLY A 100 3.18 -9.85 23.99
CA GLY A 100 4.41 -10.61 23.77
C GLY A 100 5.19 -10.18 22.53
N VAL A 101 6.45 -10.61 22.40
CA VAL A 101 7.25 -10.49 21.16
C VAL A 101 6.50 -11.09 19.96
N TYR A 102 6.77 -10.63 18.73
CA TYR A 102 6.01 -11.06 17.54
C TYR A 102 6.07 -12.58 17.36
N GLY A 103 7.09 -13.28 17.88
CA GLY A 103 7.20 -14.74 17.76
C GLY A 103 7.54 -15.21 16.35
N GLU A 104 7.39 -16.51 16.07
CA GLU A 104 7.56 -17.09 14.73
C GLU A 104 6.32 -16.81 13.88
N GLY A 105 6.44 -15.94 12.88
CA GLY A 105 5.37 -15.57 11.96
C GLY A 105 5.53 -16.28 10.62
N THR A 106 4.47 -16.27 9.80
CA THR A 106 4.56 -16.75 8.42
C THR A 106 5.23 -15.69 7.58
N ASP A 107 6.36 -16.00 6.96
CA ASP A 107 7.06 -15.06 6.08
C ASP A 107 6.30 -14.88 4.76
N ILE A 108 6.28 -13.65 4.24
CA ILE A 108 5.73 -13.32 2.92
C ILE A 108 6.68 -13.80 1.84
N ILE A 109 7.98 -13.56 2.06
CA ILE A 109 9.08 -14.01 1.21
C ILE A 109 9.89 -15.04 2.02
N PRO A 110 9.92 -16.33 1.62
CA PRO A 110 10.74 -17.34 2.28
C PRO A 110 12.24 -17.01 2.24
N GLY A 111 13.02 -17.52 3.20
CA GLY A 111 14.49 -17.40 3.18
C GLY A 111 15.04 -16.04 3.69
N ARG A 112 14.21 -15.26 4.40
CA ARG A 112 14.56 -13.96 4.99
C ARG A 112 14.73 -14.03 6.51
N GLU A 113 14.87 -15.21 7.09
CA GLU A 113 14.88 -15.41 8.55
C GLU A 113 16.04 -14.68 9.24
N ASP A 114 17.16 -14.52 8.54
CA ASP A 114 18.38 -13.85 9.01
C ASP A 114 18.46 -12.36 8.63
N ALA A 115 17.42 -11.79 8.04
CA ALA A 115 17.41 -10.37 7.67
C ALA A 115 17.55 -9.48 8.93
N PRO A 116 18.31 -8.38 8.86
CA PRO A 116 18.60 -7.53 10.02
C PRO A 116 17.36 -6.79 10.54
N LEU A 117 16.38 -6.53 9.67
CA LEU A 117 15.11 -5.92 10.05
C LEU A 117 13.98 -6.95 10.01
N ARG A 118 12.96 -6.78 10.86
CA ARG A 118 11.74 -7.59 10.85
C ARG A 118 10.51 -6.69 10.85
N TYR A 119 9.54 -6.98 10.00
CA TYR A 119 8.31 -6.21 9.93
C TYR A 119 7.10 -7.11 9.68
N MET A 120 5.99 -6.86 10.38
CA MET A 120 4.74 -7.55 10.14
C MET A 120 3.90 -6.71 9.19
N SER A 121 3.96 -7.03 7.90
CA SER A 121 3.28 -6.30 6.83
C SER A 121 1.79 -6.32 7.08
N THR A 122 1.19 -5.15 7.13
CA THR A 122 -0.23 -4.97 7.43
C THR A 122 -1.07 -5.37 6.23
N TYR A 123 -2.31 -5.82 6.47
CA TYR A 123 -3.23 -6.10 5.37
C TYR A 123 -3.52 -4.82 4.57
N PRO A 124 -3.42 -4.83 3.23
CA PRO A 124 -3.51 -3.60 2.42
C PRO A 124 -4.92 -3.00 2.30
N ALA A 125 -5.96 -3.63 2.86
CA ALA A 125 -7.33 -3.16 2.67
C ALA A 125 -7.68 -2.99 1.18
N SER A 126 -8.41 -1.93 0.84
CA SER A 126 -8.84 -1.68 -0.54
C SER A 126 -7.72 -1.24 -1.49
N LEU A 127 -6.49 -1.02 -1.00
CA LEU A 127 -5.34 -0.79 -1.86
C LEU A 127 -5.06 -1.99 -2.76
N LEU A 128 -5.40 -3.23 -2.36
CA LEU A 128 -5.24 -4.45 -3.18
C LEU A 128 -5.87 -4.36 -4.57
N LYS A 129 -6.86 -3.49 -4.73
CA LYS A 129 -7.55 -3.27 -6.00
C LYS A 129 -6.61 -2.68 -7.05
N SER A 130 -5.52 -2.01 -6.67
CA SER A 130 -4.46 -1.55 -7.58
C SER A 130 -3.78 -2.72 -8.27
N MET A 131 -3.36 -3.72 -7.49
CA MET A 131 -2.76 -4.96 -7.99
C MET A 131 -3.72 -5.73 -8.89
N ALA A 132 -5.03 -5.79 -8.55
CA ALA A 132 -6.02 -6.42 -9.41
C ALA A 132 -6.23 -5.67 -10.74
N ALA A 133 -6.28 -4.33 -10.72
CA ALA A 133 -6.41 -3.52 -11.92
C ALA A 133 -5.19 -3.64 -12.85
N PHE A 134 -3.98 -3.64 -12.29
CA PHE A 134 -2.75 -3.94 -13.04
C PHE A 134 -2.85 -5.27 -13.79
N GLY A 135 -3.25 -6.34 -13.10
CA GLY A 135 -3.40 -7.65 -13.71
C GLY A 135 -4.43 -7.70 -14.84
N LEU A 136 -5.56 -6.99 -14.71
CA LEU A 136 -6.57 -6.91 -15.75
C LEU A 136 -6.04 -6.19 -17.00
N VAL A 137 -5.37 -5.05 -16.83
CA VAL A 137 -4.82 -4.30 -17.97
C VAL A 137 -3.71 -5.07 -18.65
N PHE A 138 -2.81 -5.67 -17.87
CA PHE A 138 -1.77 -6.55 -18.42
C PHE A 138 -2.39 -7.64 -19.29
N LEU A 139 -3.41 -8.35 -18.79
CA LEU A 139 -4.07 -9.42 -19.54
C LEU A 139 -4.79 -8.89 -20.78
N SER A 140 -5.32 -7.66 -20.75
CA SER A 140 -5.93 -7.01 -21.92
C SER A 140 -4.88 -6.68 -22.98
N ASP A 141 -3.75 -6.10 -22.59
CA ASP A 141 -2.64 -5.76 -23.49
C ASP A 141 -2.09 -7.00 -24.21
N HIS A 142 -2.17 -8.16 -23.56
CA HIS A 142 -1.76 -9.44 -24.10
C HIS A 142 -2.90 -10.22 -24.81
N GLY A 143 -4.06 -9.59 -24.99
CA GLY A 143 -5.20 -10.16 -25.71
C GLY A 143 -5.88 -11.35 -25.01
N ALA A 144 -5.62 -11.55 -23.72
CA ALA A 144 -6.26 -12.60 -22.91
C ALA A 144 -7.68 -12.21 -22.49
N ILE A 145 -7.95 -10.92 -22.37
CA ILE A 145 -9.27 -10.34 -22.13
C ILE A 145 -9.49 -9.14 -23.05
N ASP A 146 -10.73 -8.69 -23.16
CA ASP A 146 -11.11 -7.43 -23.80
C ASP A 146 -11.82 -6.58 -22.75
N LEU A 147 -11.26 -5.42 -22.40
CA LEU A 147 -11.85 -4.53 -21.38
C LEU A 147 -13.25 -4.02 -21.77
N GLU A 148 -13.58 -3.97 -23.06
CA GLU A 148 -14.91 -3.59 -23.56
C GLU A 148 -15.92 -4.74 -23.49
N ALA A 149 -15.47 -5.98 -23.28
CA ALA A 149 -16.35 -7.12 -23.21
C ALA A 149 -17.20 -7.10 -21.93
N ASP A 150 -18.42 -7.58 -22.06
CA ASP A 150 -19.36 -7.71 -20.95
C ASP A 150 -18.95 -8.84 -20.00
N TYR A 151 -18.92 -8.54 -18.69
CA TYR A 151 -18.82 -9.52 -17.62
C TYR A 151 -20.07 -9.50 -16.76
N THR A 152 -20.66 -10.69 -16.53
CA THR A 152 -21.85 -10.85 -15.70
C THR A 152 -21.48 -11.39 -14.34
N PHE A 153 -21.78 -10.63 -13.30
CA PHE A 153 -21.56 -10.99 -11.90
C PHE A 153 -22.84 -10.73 -11.11
N ASP A 154 -23.29 -11.74 -10.36
CA ASP A 154 -24.48 -11.67 -9.50
C ASP A 154 -25.73 -11.09 -10.21
N GLY A 155 -25.95 -11.51 -11.47
CA GLY A 155 -27.09 -11.07 -12.28
C GLY A 155 -26.98 -9.67 -12.88
N VAL A 156 -25.87 -8.96 -12.66
CA VAL A 156 -25.56 -7.65 -13.26
C VAL A 156 -24.51 -7.83 -14.35
N THR A 157 -24.78 -7.29 -15.54
CA THR A 157 -23.85 -7.30 -16.69
C THR A 157 -23.36 -5.89 -16.96
N LYS A 158 -22.04 -5.71 -17.03
CA LYS A 158 -21.37 -4.47 -17.41
C LYS A 158 -20.08 -4.78 -18.18
N PRO A 159 -19.54 -3.83 -18.96
CA PRO A 159 -18.19 -3.94 -19.50
C PRO A 159 -17.17 -4.13 -18.37
N ILE A 160 -16.11 -4.91 -18.63
CA ILE A 160 -15.00 -5.13 -17.68
C ILE A 160 -14.34 -3.80 -17.28
N GLN A 161 -14.20 -2.87 -18.22
CA GLN A 161 -13.69 -1.53 -17.94
C GLN A 161 -14.56 -0.78 -16.92
N GLN A 162 -15.89 -0.95 -16.98
CA GLN A 162 -16.79 -0.28 -16.05
C GLN A 162 -16.66 -0.88 -14.65
N TRP A 163 -16.62 -2.21 -14.53
CA TRP A 163 -16.34 -2.87 -13.26
C TRP A 163 -15.00 -2.44 -12.67
N THR A 164 -13.96 -2.38 -13.48
CA THR A 164 -12.61 -1.97 -13.05
C THR A 164 -12.59 -0.51 -12.60
N SER A 165 -13.20 0.39 -13.37
CA SER A 165 -13.31 1.81 -13.01
C SER A 165 -14.08 2.03 -11.71
N GLU A 166 -15.21 1.34 -11.50
CA GLU A 166 -15.98 1.38 -10.24
C GLU A 166 -15.18 0.80 -9.06
N MET A 167 -14.42 -0.27 -9.28
CA MET A 167 -13.52 -0.86 -8.29
C MET A 167 -12.46 0.15 -7.83
N ILE A 168 -11.93 0.97 -8.72
CA ILE A 168 -10.89 1.94 -8.40
C ILE A 168 -11.46 3.25 -7.87
N ARG A 169 -12.22 3.97 -8.71
CA ARG A 169 -12.72 5.32 -8.43
C ARG A 169 -13.58 5.39 -7.18
N MET A 170 -14.41 4.36 -6.97
CA MET A 170 -15.37 4.29 -5.87
C MET A 170 -14.99 3.23 -4.82
N SER A 171 -13.86 2.54 -4.97
CA SER A 171 -13.46 1.44 -4.11
C SER A 171 -14.55 0.34 -3.99
N ASN A 172 -15.36 0.14 -5.03
CA ASN A 172 -16.59 -0.66 -4.96
C ASN A 172 -16.30 -2.16 -4.75
N ASN A 173 -16.76 -2.71 -3.62
CA ASN A 173 -16.49 -4.11 -3.27
C ASN A 173 -17.16 -5.12 -4.19
N THR A 174 -18.40 -4.89 -4.66
CA THR A 174 -19.07 -5.77 -5.63
C THR A 174 -18.31 -5.85 -6.94
N SER A 175 -17.82 -4.71 -7.43
CA SER A 175 -16.99 -4.64 -8.63
C SER A 175 -15.66 -5.35 -8.44
N SER A 176 -15.08 -5.25 -7.24
CA SER A 176 -13.86 -5.98 -6.89
C SER A 176 -14.09 -7.49 -6.86
N GLN A 177 -15.25 -7.93 -6.36
CA GLN A 177 -15.63 -9.34 -6.36
C GLN A 177 -15.78 -9.84 -7.79
N ALA A 178 -16.45 -9.07 -8.66
CA ALA A 178 -16.58 -9.38 -10.07
C ALA A 178 -15.21 -9.53 -10.74
N MET A 179 -14.32 -8.55 -10.56
CA MET A 179 -12.99 -8.52 -11.19
C MET A 179 -12.04 -9.59 -10.68
N ILE A 180 -11.99 -9.84 -9.37
CA ILE A 180 -11.15 -10.91 -8.81
C ILE A 180 -11.69 -12.28 -9.21
N LYS A 181 -13.01 -12.46 -9.24
CA LYS A 181 -13.62 -13.69 -9.77
C LYS A 181 -13.26 -13.90 -11.25
N MET A 182 -13.33 -12.84 -12.05
CA MET A 182 -12.92 -12.91 -13.46
C MET A 182 -11.46 -13.33 -13.61
N LEU A 183 -10.54 -12.81 -12.78
CA LEU A 183 -9.13 -13.23 -12.76
C LEU A 183 -8.96 -14.72 -12.42
N HIS A 184 -9.83 -15.31 -11.61
CA HIS A 184 -9.85 -16.77 -11.39
C HIS A 184 -10.34 -17.57 -12.61
N GLU A 185 -11.20 -16.98 -13.45
CA GLU A 185 -11.82 -17.65 -14.59
C GLU A 185 -11.01 -17.55 -15.88
N VAL A 186 -10.36 -16.41 -16.12
CA VAL A 186 -9.52 -16.19 -17.29
C VAL A 186 -8.32 -17.13 -17.25
N ARG A 187 -7.93 -17.62 -18.44
CA ARG A 187 -6.74 -18.44 -18.64
C ARG A 187 -5.73 -17.71 -19.49
N TYR A 188 -4.49 -17.66 -19.01
CA TYR A 188 -3.36 -17.10 -19.73
C TYR A 188 -2.14 -17.99 -19.47
N GLU A 189 -1.43 -18.36 -20.54
CA GLU A 189 -0.26 -19.25 -20.48
C GLU A 189 -0.44 -20.57 -19.68
N GLY A 190 -1.68 -21.10 -19.66
CA GLY A 190 -2.01 -22.34 -18.96
C GLY A 190 -2.32 -22.18 -17.47
N GLN A 191 -2.25 -20.96 -16.94
CA GLN A 191 -2.58 -20.60 -15.56
C GLN A 191 -3.91 -19.85 -15.49
N THR A 192 -4.51 -19.72 -14.30
CA THR A 192 -5.53 -18.69 -14.04
C THR A 192 -4.89 -17.30 -14.07
N GLY A 193 -5.68 -16.25 -14.30
CA GLY A 193 -5.21 -14.87 -14.17
C GLY A 193 -4.66 -14.54 -12.77
N ILE A 194 -5.19 -15.15 -11.70
CA ILE A 194 -4.65 -14.99 -10.33
C ILE A 194 -3.27 -15.61 -10.18
N GLU A 195 -3.09 -16.87 -10.61
CA GLU A 195 -1.78 -17.54 -10.57
C GLU A 195 -0.75 -16.76 -11.39
N PHE A 196 -1.12 -16.40 -12.62
CA PHE A 196 -0.28 -15.60 -13.50
C PHE A 196 0.12 -14.26 -12.89
N LEU A 197 -0.83 -13.51 -12.33
CA LEU A 197 -0.55 -12.22 -11.70
C LEU A 197 0.48 -12.35 -10.56
N ASN A 198 0.35 -13.36 -9.71
CA ASN A 198 1.31 -13.58 -8.61
C ASN A 198 2.70 -13.98 -9.13
N ASP A 199 2.76 -14.79 -10.19
CA ASP A 199 4.03 -15.19 -10.81
C ASP A 199 4.71 -14.00 -11.52
N GLU A 200 3.92 -13.17 -12.22
CA GLU A 200 4.41 -12.01 -12.93
C GLU A 200 4.92 -10.93 -11.97
N LEU A 201 4.22 -10.66 -10.87
CA LEU A 201 4.71 -9.74 -9.83
C LEU A 201 6.04 -10.21 -9.24
N GLN A 202 6.22 -11.52 -9.02
CA GLN A 202 7.51 -12.08 -8.59
C GLN A 202 8.59 -11.90 -9.66
N ARG A 203 8.28 -12.12 -10.93
CA ARG A 203 9.21 -11.93 -12.07
C ARG A 203 9.69 -10.48 -12.18
N LEU A 204 8.79 -9.52 -11.92
CA LEU A 204 9.08 -8.08 -11.90
C LEU A 204 9.81 -7.63 -10.62
N GLY A 205 10.07 -8.54 -9.68
CA GLY A 205 10.74 -8.23 -8.41
C GLY A 205 9.82 -7.60 -7.35
N LEU A 206 8.51 -7.52 -7.59
CA LEU A 206 7.46 -7.03 -6.68
C LEU A 206 7.01 -8.15 -5.71
N THR A 207 7.99 -8.84 -5.13
CA THR A 207 7.82 -10.15 -4.46
C THR A 207 6.94 -10.15 -3.21
N THR A 208 6.66 -8.98 -2.62
CA THR A 208 5.73 -8.86 -1.49
C THR A 208 4.28 -8.66 -1.92
N LEU A 209 4.02 -8.32 -3.18
CA LEU A 209 2.67 -8.18 -3.72
C LEU A 209 2.10 -9.56 -4.03
N GLN A 210 1.11 -9.99 -3.26
CA GLN A 210 0.50 -11.30 -3.40
C GLN A 210 -1.02 -11.18 -3.31
N LEU A 211 -1.74 -11.67 -4.33
CA LEU A 211 -3.21 -11.76 -4.34
C LEU A 211 -3.64 -13.21 -4.12
N GLN A 212 -3.25 -13.80 -2.99
CA GLN A 212 -3.54 -15.20 -2.68
C GLN A 212 -4.76 -15.33 -1.75
N GLY A 213 -5.32 -16.54 -1.68
CA GLY A 213 -6.41 -16.87 -0.76
C GLY A 213 -7.78 -16.29 -1.14
N THR A 214 -7.91 -15.64 -2.30
CA THR A 214 -9.19 -15.15 -2.81
C THR A 214 -10.04 -16.30 -3.38
N SER A 215 -11.36 -16.11 -3.38
CA SER A 215 -12.35 -17.12 -3.75
C SER A 215 -12.62 -17.12 -5.25
N ALA A 216 -12.37 -18.26 -5.92
CA ALA A 216 -12.77 -18.45 -7.32
C ALA A 216 -14.29 -18.44 -7.54
N THR A 217 -15.08 -18.71 -6.49
CA THR A 217 -16.55 -18.76 -6.58
C THR A 217 -17.18 -17.38 -6.49
N THR A 218 -16.66 -16.54 -5.60
CA THR A 218 -17.31 -15.26 -5.22
C THR A 218 -16.44 -14.05 -5.51
N GLY A 219 -15.17 -14.24 -5.88
CA GLY A 219 -14.16 -13.19 -5.93
C GLY A 219 -13.70 -12.68 -4.56
N GLY A 220 -14.50 -12.86 -3.50
CA GLY A 220 -14.21 -12.40 -2.13
C GLY A 220 -13.08 -13.16 -1.42
N GLY A 221 -13.05 -13.07 -0.09
CA GLY A 221 -12.04 -13.79 0.72
C GLY A 221 -10.68 -13.09 0.81
N TRP A 222 -10.57 -11.86 0.32
CA TRP A 222 -9.36 -11.02 0.41
C TRP A 222 -9.12 -10.47 1.82
N SER A 223 -9.30 -11.25 2.88
CA SER A 223 -9.01 -10.83 4.26
C SER A 223 -7.55 -11.10 4.65
N ASN A 224 -7.20 -10.80 5.90
CA ASN A 224 -5.91 -11.14 6.51
C ASN A 224 -5.49 -12.58 6.20
N GLY A 225 -4.22 -12.76 5.84
CA GLY A 225 -3.58 -14.08 5.76
C GLY A 225 -3.33 -14.64 4.36
N GLY A 226 -3.88 -14.05 3.30
CA GLY A 226 -3.62 -14.44 1.89
C GLY A 226 -3.11 -13.30 1.00
N VAL A 227 -3.64 -12.09 1.21
CA VAL A 227 -3.25 -10.91 0.44
C VAL A 227 -2.17 -10.13 1.18
N SER A 228 -1.10 -9.76 0.48
CA SER A 228 -0.04 -8.88 1.02
C SER A 228 0.37 -7.82 0.01
N MET A 229 0.72 -6.65 0.53
CA MET A 229 1.43 -5.59 -0.19
C MET A 229 2.30 -4.85 0.81
N THR A 230 3.54 -4.53 0.44
CA THR A 230 4.39 -3.56 1.16
C THR A 230 4.43 -2.25 0.40
N SER A 231 4.74 -1.17 1.10
CA SER A 231 4.71 0.16 0.51
C SER A 231 5.72 0.32 -0.61
N PHE A 232 6.94 -0.21 -0.48
CA PHE A 232 7.94 -0.06 -1.53
C PHE A 232 7.60 -0.83 -2.81
N ASP A 233 7.07 -2.06 -2.71
CA ASP A 233 6.61 -2.78 -3.91
C ASP A 233 5.37 -2.12 -4.52
N THR A 234 4.51 -1.51 -3.68
CA THR A 234 3.37 -0.73 -4.17
C THR A 234 3.83 0.51 -4.92
N ALA A 235 4.83 1.25 -4.40
CA ALA A 235 5.39 2.41 -5.08
C ALA A 235 6.07 2.01 -6.40
N ARG A 236 6.71 0.83 -6.48
CA ARG A 236 7.25 0.30 -7.74
C ARG A 236 6.18 -0.16 -8.72
N LEU A 237 5.04 -0.67 -8.23
CA LEU A 237 3.87 -0.90 -9.08
C LEU A 237 3.41 0.43 -9.69
N ASP A 238 3.20 1.46 -8.89
CA ASP A 238 2.80 2.79 -9.36
C ASP A 238 3.87 3.44 -10.27
N LEU A 239 5.15 3.07 -10.14
CA LEU A 239 6.20 3.50 -11.07
C LEU A 239 6.04 2.89 -12.47
N ILE A 240 5.56 1.65 -12.57
CA ILE A 240 5.18 1.06 -13.86
C ILE A 240 4.00 1.83 -14.46
N LEU A 241 3.01 2.22 -13.64
CA LEU A 241 1.85 3.00 -14.09
C LEU A 241 2.27 4.41 -14.56
N ASP A 242 3.16 5.06 -13.83
CA ASP A 242 3.73 6.36 -14.20
C ASP A 242 4.42 6.31 -15.57
N GLY A 243 5.10 5.20 -15.86
CA GLY A 243 5.80 4.95 -17.12
C GLY A 243 7.17 5.64 -17.22
N GLY A 244 7.51 6.53 -16.28
CA GLY A 244 8.80 7.21 -16.21
C GLY A 244 9.25 7.82 -17.54
N SER A 245 10.53 7.63 -17.87
CA SER A 245 11.14 8.14 -19.12
C SER A 245 10.90 7.28 -20.38
N GLY A 246 10.05 6.25 -20.31
CA GLY A 246 9.79 5.33 -21.43
C GLY A 246 10.90 4.30 -21.68
N GLY A 247 11.75 4.02 -20.68
CA GLY A 247 12.86 3.07 -20.75
C GLY A 247 12.85 2.06 -19.59
N VAL A 248 14.01 1.45 -19.32
CA VAL A 248 14.18 0.59 -18.14
C VAL A 248 14.01 1.44 -16.87
N LEU A 249 13.06 1.04 -16.04
CA LEU A 249 12.74 1.65 -14.75
C LEU A 249 13.67 1.08 -13.66
N TRP A 250 13.89 -0.24 -13.67
CA TRP A 250 14.90 -0.92 -12.85
C TRP A 250 15.28 -2.28 -13.46
N THR A 251 16.37 -2.87 -12.98
CA THR A 251 16.76 -4.25 -13.29
C THR A 251 16.68 -5.08 -12.00
N THR A 252 15.97 -6.21 -12.02
CA THR A 252 15.80 -7.06 -10.84
C THR A 252 17.08 -7.79 -10.46
N ASP A 253 17.14 -8.37 -9.25
CA ASP A 253 18.24 -9.26 -8.81
C ASP A 253 18.45 -10.47 -9.75
N ALA A 254 17.41 -10.88 -10.47
CA ALA A 254 17.47 -11.95 -11.45
C ALA A 254 17.98 -11.47 -12.83
N GLY A 255 18.30 -10.19 -12.98
CA GLY A 255 18.75 -9.58 -14.23
C GLY A 255 17.64 -9.29 -15.23
N VAL A 256 16.38 -9.20 -14.77
CA VAL A 256 15.24 -8.83 -15.63
C VAL A 256 15.13 -7.32 -15.67
N ASP A 257 15.25 -6.74 -16.87
CA ASP A 257 14.95 -5.32 -17.08
C ASP A 257 13.43 -5.13 -17.03
N VAL A 258 12.98 -4.32 -16.06
CA VAL A 258 11.60 -3.88 -15.95
C VAL A 258 11.51 -2.50 -16.58
N ALA A 259 10.79 -2.39 -17.68
CA ALA A 259 10.59 -1.16 -18.41
C ALA A 259 9.11 -0.74 -18.39
N SER A 260 8.84 0.48 -18.84
CA SER A 260 7.47 1.00 -18.90
C SER A 260 6.53 0.13 -19.74
N ASP A 261 7.06 -0.58 -20.75
CA ASP A 261 6.33 -1.44 -21.68
C ASP A 261 5.79 -2.75 -21.10
N VAL A 262 5.98 -3.00 -19.80
CA VAL A 262 5.24 -4.02 -19.05
C VAL A 262 3.72 -3.85 -19.22
N LEU A 263 3.26 -2.60 -19.31
CA LEU A 263 1.93 -2.24 -19.76
C LEU A 263 2.03 -1.48 -21.09
N SER A 264 1.01 -1.57 -21.93
CA SER A 264 0.89 -0.72 -23.10
C SER A 264 0.70 0.74 -22.68
N GLU A 265 1.06 1.69 -23.56
CA GLU A 265 0.83 3.12 -23.31
C GLU A 265 -0.67 3.42 -23.10
N GLU A 266 -1.52 2.83 -23.93
CA GLU A 266 -2.99 2.95 -23.81
C GLU A 266 -3.50 2.37 -22.47
N GLY A 267 -2.97 1.22 -22.04
CA GLY A 267 -3.30 0.61 -20.76
C GLY A 267 -2.88 1.46 -19.57
N ARG A 268 -1.66 2.03 -19.60
CA ARG A 268 -1.17 2.96 -18.56
C ARG A 268 -2.01 4.23 -18.50
N ASP A 269 -2.27 4.86 -19.65
CA ASP A 269 -3.06 6.09 -19.73
C ASP A 269 -4.48 5.87 -19.20
N TRP A 270 -5.08 4.71 -19.50
CA TRP A 270 -6.40 4.35 -18.98
C TRP A 270 -6.38 4.11 -17.46
N LEU A 271 -5.36 3.43 -16.92
CA LEU A 271 -5.20 3.30 -15.46
C LEU A 271 -5.03 4.66 -14.79
N LEU A 272 -4.18 5.53 -15.33
CA LEU A 272 -3.98 6.89 -14.82
C LEU A 272 -5.27 7.70 -14.88
N ASP A 273 -6.08 7.59 -15.95
CA ASP A 273 -7.39 8.24 -16.02
C ASP A 273 -8.32 7.77 -14.90
N ILE A 274 -8.43 6.46 -14.66
CA ILE A 274 -9.32 5.97 -13.59
C ILE A 274 -8.77 6.27 -12.18
N TRP A 275 -7.46 6.30 -11.95
CA TRP A 275 -6.86 6.77 -10.69
C TRP A 275 -7.08 8.26 -10.48
N SER A 276 -6.96 9.07 -11.53
CA SER A 276 -7.21 10.51 -11.47
C SER A 276 -8.64 10.86 -11.12
N GLY A 277 -9.57 9.94 -11.38
CA GLY A 277 -10.97 10.03 -10.99
C GLY A 277 -11.27 9.45 -9.61
N SER A 278 -10.26 9.06 -8.81
CA SER A 278 -10.45 8.56 -7.46
C SER A 278 -11.23 9.59 -6.64
N ALA A 279 -12.31 9.13 -6.05
CA ALA A 279 -13.21 10.02 -5.35
C ALA A 279 -12.76 10.27 -3.89
N TYR A 280 -11.77 9.51 -3.40
CA TYR A 280 -11.33 9.53 -2.01
C TYR A 280 -10.00 10.26 -1.84
N HIS A 281 -10.12 11.53 -1.52
CA HIS A 281 -9.07 12.46 -1.12
C HIS A 281 -9.10 12.61 0.41
N TRP A 282 -8.73 11.50 1.07
CA TRP A 282 -9.17 11.16 2.44
C TRP A 282 -8.04 10.90 3.45
N MET A 283 -6.88 10.37 3.05
CA MET A 283 -5.84 9.91 3.97
C MET A 283 -4.54 10.74 3.85
N LEU A 284 -3.75 10.52 2.79
CA LEU A 284 -2.47 11.24 2.62
C LEU A 284 -2.69 12.65 2.08
N ASP A 285 -3.72 12.81 1.27
CA ASP A 285 -4.30 14.10 0.97
C ASP A 285 -5.67 14.18 1.66
N THR A 286 -6.08 15.39 2.05
CA THR A 286 -7.30 15.63 2.81
C THR A 286 -8.23 16.62 2.12
N GLY A 287 -8.14 16.70 0.78
CA GLY A 287 -8.89 17.68 -0.02
C GLY A 287 -10.41 17.61 0.19
N ASN A 288 -10.96 16.43 0.48
CA ASN A 288 -12.39 16.29 0.80
C ASN A 288 -12.80 16.97 2.11
N PHE A 289 -11.86 17.33 2.99
CA PHE A 289 -12.11 17.94 4.29
C PHE A 289 -11.63 19.39 4.35
N CYS A 290 -11.70 20.07 3.19
CA CYS A 290 -11.24 21.44 3.00
C CYS A 290 -11.76 22.42 4.07
N GLY A 291 -10.86 22.97 4.89
CA GLY A 291 -11.23 23.92 5.95
C GLY A 291 -12.21 23.35 6.98
N TRP A 292 -12.33 22.02 7.08
CA TRP A 292 -13.22 21.41 8.05
C TRP A 292 -12.70 21.65 9.45
N THR A 293 -13.58 22.10 10.34
CA THR A 293 -13.29 22.29 11.76
C THR A 293 -14.24 21.45 12.58
N THR A 294 -13.78 20.89 13.70
CA THR A 294 -14.62 20.07 14.58
C THR A 294 -14.81 20.75 15.93
N PRO A 295 -15.89 20.46 16.68
CA PRO A 295 -16.05 20.96 18.04
C PRO A 295 -14.88 20.62 18.97
N TYR A 296 -14.11 19.58 18.65
CA TYR A 296 -12.96 19.10 19.42
C TYR A 296 -11.68 19.89 19.14
N THR A 297 -11.54 20.40 17.92
CA THR A 297 -10.35 21.14 17.45
C THR A 297 -10.57 22.66 17.38
N GLY A 298 -11.81 23.10 17.65
CA GLY A 298 -12.17 24.50 17.71
C GLY A 298 -12.14 25.15 16.33
N GLU A 299 -11.25 26.12 16.13
CA GLU A 299 -11.04 26.81 14.84
C GLU A 299 -9.92 26.16 14.01
N SER A 300 -9.23 25.15 14.53
CA SER A 300 -8.17 24.45 13.80
C SER A 300 -8.77 23.53 12.76
N GLN A 301 -8.18 23.47 11.57
CA GLN A 301 -8.59 22.51 10.56
C GLN A 301 -8.32 21.09 11.08
N TYR A 302 -9.29 20.20 10.92
CA TYR A 302 -9.16 18.78 11.20
C TYR A 302 -9.92 17.96 10.14
N PRO A 303 -9.28 16.97 9.51
CA PRO A 303 -7.86 16.64 9.60
C PRO A 303 -6.95 17.78 9.09
N ALA A 304 -5.69 17.76 9.52
CA ALA A 304 -4.58 18.53 8.99
C ALA A 304 -4.54 18.44 7.47
N VAL A 305 -3.96 19.49 6.87
CA VAL A 305 -3.71 19.53 5.43
C VAL A 305 -2.60 18.55 5.10
N GLY A 306 -2.92 17.55 4.28
CA GLY A 306 -1.94 16.61 3.74
C GLY A 306 -1.28 17.12 2.45
N ILE A 307 -1.10 16.22 1.48
CA ILE A 307 -0.67 16.60 0.13
C ILE A 307 -1.67 17.63 -0.44
N PRO A 308 -1.23 18.78 -0.99
CA PRO A 308 -2.11 19.84 -1.49
C PRO A 308 -2.68 19.49 -2.88
N ALA A 309 -3.35 18.35 -2.97
CA ALA A 309 -3.87 17.79 -4.21
C ALA A 309 -5.21 18.39 -4.61
N VAL A 310 -5.43 18.50 -5.92
CA VAL A 310 -6.76 18.81 -6.47
C VAL A 310 -7.69 17.60 -6.30
N VAL A 311 -8.91 17.85 -5.81
CA VAL A 311 -9.98 16.85 -5.81
C VAL A 311 -10.67 16.86 -7.19
N PRO A 312 -10.79 15.72 -7.88
CA PRO A 312 -11.24 15.70 -9.27
C PRO A 312 -12.71 16.09 -9.40
N GLU A 313 -13.02 16.95 -10.37
CA GLU A 313 -14.39 17.44 -10.61
C GLU A 313 -15.40 16.30 -10.84
N SER A 314 -14.96 15.17 -11.41
CA SER A 314 -15.80 13.98 -11.61
C SER A 314 -16.33 13.37 -10.31
N SER A 315 -15.68 13.67 -9.18
CA SER A 315 -16.10 13.22 -7.85
C SER A 315 -16.97 14.25 -7.13
N LEU A 316 -17.22 15.43 -7.71
CA LEU A 316 -17.89 16.56 -7.07
C LEU A 316 -19.28 16.84 -7.64
N LYS A 317 -20.19 17.29 -6.78
CA LYS A 317 -21.46 17.89 -7.17
C LYS A 317 -21.22 19.34 -7.64
N ALA A 318 -22.24 19.93 -8.28
CA ALA A 318 -22.17 21.31 -8.76
C ALA A 318 -21.94 22.37 -7.66
N ASP A 319 -22.25 22.04 -6.40
CA ASP A 319 -22.01 22.89 -5.24
C ASP A 319 -20.60 22.69 -4.63
N GLY A 320 -19.77 21.83 -5.22
CA GLY A 320 -18.42 21.54 -4.74
C GLY A 320 -18.36 20.46 -3.65
N THR A 321 -19.49 19.89 -3.22
CA THR A 321 -19.49 18.78 -2.24
C THR A 321 -19.21 17.44 -2.92
N SER A 322 -18.71 16.44 -2.17
CA SER A 322 -18.45 15.11 -2.73
C SER A 322 -19.74 14.43 -3.21
N THR A 323 -19.64 13.64 -4.29
CA THR A 323 -20.72 12.78 -4.79
C THR A 323 -20.85 11.46 -4.01
N ILE A 324 -19.83 11.12 -3.21
CA ILE A 324 -19.76 9.87 -2.46
C ILE A 324 -20.69 9.92 -1.23
N ALA A 325 -21.17 8.74 -0.84
CA ALA A 325 -21.73 8.49 0.48
C ALA A 325 -20.96 7.33 1.14
N TRP A 326 -20.71 7.43 2.44
CA TRP A 326 -20.09 6.37 3.24
C TRP A 326 -21.10 5.87 4.27
N ALA A 327 -21.34 4.55 4.31
CA ALA A 327 -22.31 3.91 5.22
C ALA A 327 -23.72 4.56 5.22
N GLY A 328 -24.17 5.07 4.06
CA GLY A 328 -25.46 5.75 3.93
C GLY A 328 -25.48 7.21 4.40
N SER A 329 -24.37 7.73 4.93
CA SER A 329 -24.17 9.14 5.26
C SER A 329 -23.44 9.87 4.13
N PRO A 330 -23.69 11.18 3.93
CA PRO A 330 -22.86 11.98 3.03
C PRO A 330 -21.39 11.87 3.41
N PHE A 331 -20.56 11.47 2.44
CA PHE A 331 -19.12 11.58 2.59
C PHE A 331 -18.77 13.04 2.30
N ALA A 332 -17.96 13.67 3.16
CA ALA A 332 -17.49 15.05 2.97
C ALA A 332 -18.55 16.03 2.41
N SER A 333 -19.43 16.55 3.27
CA SER A 333 -20.48 17.51 2.86
C SER A 333 -19.97 18.96 2.68
N ILE A 334 -18.65 19.10 2.50
CA ILE A 334 -17.93 20.36 2.50
C ILE A 334 -17.66 20.78 1.06
N ASP A 335 -17.81 22.08 0.79
CA ASP A 335 -17.44 22.65 -0.50
C ASP A 335 -15.92 22.65 -0.64
N VAL A 336 -15.38 21.79 -1.50
CA VAL A 336 -13.93 21.61 -1.66
C VAL A 336 -13.29 22.64 -2.59
N ARG A 337 -14.10 23.44 -3.31
CA ARG A 337 -13.59 24.37 -4.35
C ARG A 337 -12.52 25.34 -3.85
N PRO A 338 -12.59 25.91 -2.63
CA PRO A 338 -11.52 26.76 -2.11
C PRO A 338 -10.15 26.05 -2.01
N CYS A 339 -10.13 24.75 -1.69
CA CYS A 339 -8.90 23.97 -1.68
C CYS A 339 -8.44 23.62 -3.09
N ASN A 340 -9.36 23.31 -4.01
CA ASN A 340 -9.00 23.13 -5.43
C ASN A 340 -8.39 24.40 -6.06
N GLU A 341 -8.83 25.60 -5.64
CA GLU A 341 -8.24 26.88 -6.11
C GLU A 341 -6.79 27.08 -5.64
N THR A 342 -6.41 26.47 -4.51
CA THR A 342 -5.07 26.61 -3.90
C THR A 342 -4.18 25.40 -4.11
N ALA A 343 -4.73 24.28 -4.58
CA ALA A 343 -4.01 23.05 -4.88
C ALA A 343 -2.75 23.29 -5.71
N GLU A 344 -1.74 22.45 -5.47
CA GLU A 344 -0.44 22.55 -6.12
C GLU A 344 -0.11 21.34 -6.97
N VAL A 345 -0.77 20.21 -6.73
CA VAL A 345 -0.47 18.93 -7.38
C VAL A 345 -1.75 18.19 -7.81
N THR A 346 -1.60 17.25 -8.73
CA THR A 346 -2.51 16.10 -8.84
C THR A 346 -1.99 14.96 -7.96
N TYR A 347 -2.89 14.18 -7.37
CA TYR A 347 -2.56 12.94 -6.68
C TYR A 347 -3.44 11.82 -7.22
N TYR A 348 -2.86 10.96 -8.04
CA TYR A 348 -3.52 9.81 -8.65
C TYR A 348 -3.44 8.64 -7.68
N ASN A 349 -4.50 8.37 -6.92
CA ASN A 349 -4.41 7.54 -5.73
C ASN A 349 -5.34 6.31 -5.70
N LYS A 350 -5.01 5.38 -4.79
CA LYS A 350 -5.92 4.34 -4.33
C LYS A 350 -5.77 4.13 -2.82
N TYR A 351 -6.80 4.53 -2.08
CA TYR A 351 -6.86 4.29 -0.64
C TYR A 351 -7.32 2.88 -0.24
N GLY A 352 -7.13 2.54 1.02
CA GLY A 352 -7.65 1.36 1.70
C GLY A 352 -7.96 1.64 3.17
N LEU A 353 -9.15 1.21 3.59
CA LEU A 353 -9.60 1.34 4.98
C LEU A 353 -10.39 0.08 5.39
N THR A 354 -10.02 -0.50 6.53
CA THR A 354 -10.82 -1.46 7.30
C THR A 354 -10.73 -1.12 8.78
N TYR A 355 -11.28 -1.99 9.64
CA TYR A 355 -11.21 -1.79 11.09
C TYR A 355 -9.77 -1.69 11.61
N ASN A 356 -8.88 -2.56 11.14
CA ASN A 356 -7.49 -2.65 11.60
C ASN A 356 -6.46 -2.44 10.48
N ALA A 357 -6.83 -1.74 9.41
CA ALA A 357 -5.88 -1.38 8.37
C ALA A 357 -6.23 -0.05 7.71
N GLY A 358 -5.20 0.74 7.46
CA GLY A 358 -5.24 1.99 6.71
C GLY A 358 -4.10 2.02 5.70
N SER A 359 -4.40 2.37 4.46
CA SER A 359 -3.42 2.44 3.38
C SER A 359 -3.83 3.48 2.35
N ASP A 360 -2.85 4.03 1.65
CA ASP A 360 -3.04 4.94 0.53
C ASP A 360 -1.73 5.00 -0.26
N ALA A 361 -1.84 5.00 -1.58
CA ALA A 361 -0.70 5.05 -2.47
C ALA A 361 -1.08 5.73 -3.78
N GLY A 362 -0.11 6.39 -4.39
CA GLY A 362 -0.33 7.04 -5.66
C GLY A 362 0.83 7.89 -6.18
N ILE A 363 0.57 8.50 -7.33
CA ILE A 363 1.52 9.33 -8.07
C ILE A 363 1.15 10.80 -7.88
N VAL A 364 2.14 11.61 -7.48
CA VAL A 364 2.01 13.05 -7.29
C VAL A 364 2.75 13.79 -8.40
N ARG A 365 2.06 14.74 -9.04
CA ARG A 365 2.62 15.60 -10.09
C ARG A 365 2.23 17.05 -9.87
N SER A 366 3.17 17.99 -9.97
CA SER A 366 2.90 19.42 -9.88
C SER A 366 1.93 19.88 -10.97
N LEU A 367 0.96 20.71 -10.60
CA LEU A 367 0.11 21.43 -11.54
C LEU A 367 0.93 22.47 -12.32
N GLU A 368 0.44 22.86 -13.49
CA GLU A 368 1.08 23.87 -14.31
C GLU A 368 1.28 25.19 -13.52
N GLY A 369 2.52 25.69 -13.53
CA GLY A 369 2.88 26.94 -12.85
C GLY A 369 3.12 26.82 -11.33
N LYS A 370 3.10 25.61 -10.77
CA LYS A 370 3.45 25.33 -9.37
C LYS A 370 4.88 24.82 -9.24
N ASP A 371 5.40 24.81 -8.02
CA ASP A 371 6.74 24.28 -7.74
C ASP A 371 6.81 22.79 -8.11
N PHE A 372 7.90 22.42 -8.77
CA PHE A 372 8.07 21.09 -9.35
C PHE A 372 8.01 20.01 -8.28
N ARG A 373 7.14 19.03 -8.55
CA ARG A 373 7.00 17.79 -7.78
C ARG A 373 6.68 16.69 -8.77
N HIS A 374 7.44 15.61 -8.70
CA HIS A 374 7.12 14.36 -9.36
C HIS A 374 7.60 13.24 -8.47
N TYR A 375 6.68 12.56 -7.80
CA TYR A 375 7.04 11.49 -6.88
C TYR A 375 5.90 10.51 -6.69
N ILE A 376 6.24 9.34 -6.18
CA ILE A 376 5.30 8.28 -5.83
C ILE A 376 5.40 8.08 -4.34
N ILE A 377 4.26 7.96 -3.68
CA ILE A 377 4.17 7.69 -2.24
C ILE A 377 3.25 6.49 -2.02
N ALA A 378 3.63 5.61 -1.10
CA ALA A 378 2.80 4.51 -0.64
C ALA A 378 2.91 4.39 0.88
N VAL A 379 1.76 4.25 1.54
CA VAL A 379 1.67 4.03 2.97
C VAL A 379 0.76 2.85 3.24
N THR A 380 1.23 1.90 4.04
CA THR A 380 0.42 0.80 4.57
C THR A 380 0.58 0.72 6.08
N SER A 381 -0.53 0.50 6.79
CA SER A 381 -0.55 0.53 8.25
C SER A 381 -1.68 -0.31 8.82
N ASN A 382 -1.54 -0.70 10.10
CA ASN A 382 -2.62 -1.31 10.87
C ASN A 382 -3.58 -0.28 11.49
N LEU A 383 -3.34 1.01 11.27
CA LEU A 383 -4.18 2.10 11.73
C LEU A 383 -5.42 2.27 10.83
N GLY A 384 -6.38 1.37 11.01
CA GLY A 384 -7.74 1.48 10.46
C GLY A 384 -8.70 2.24 11.39
N TYR A 385 -10.02 2.15 11.13
CA TYR A 385 -11.05 2.88 11.91
C TYR A 385 -11.32 2.34 13.33
N ARG A 386 -10.47 1.48 13.86
CA ARG A 386 -10.33 1.23 15.31
C ARG A 386 -9.50 2.33 15.99
N TYR A 387 -8.59 2.94 15.25
CA TYR A 387 -7.60 3.87 15.77
C TYR A 387 -7.91 5.28 15.28
N GLY A 388 -7.59 6.27 16.10
CA GLY A 388 -7.80 7.69 15.76
C GLY A 388 -7.07 8.60 16.73
N ASP A 389 -7.38 9.88 16.69
CA ASP A 389 -6.72 10.88 17.53
C ASP A 389 -7.36 10.95 18.93
N GLU A 390 -6.56 11.23 19.96
CA GLU A 390 -7.01 11.24 21.36
C GLU A 390 -8.12 12.29 21.58
N GLU A 391 -8.11 13.38 20.82
CA GLU A 391 -9.14 14.42 20.81
C GLU A 391 -10.53 13.87 20.47
N LEU A 392 -10.60 12.77 19.72
CA LEU A 392 -11.84 12.10 19.37
C LEU A 392 -12.32 11.11 20.46
N ALA A 393 -11.52 10.84 21.50
CA ALA A 393 -11.88 9.89 22.56
C ALA A 393 -13.21 10.20 23.24
N ALA A 394 -13.52 11.48 23.43
CA ALA A 394 -14.78 11.94 24.04
C ALA A 394 -16.03 11.59 23.22
N THR A 395 -15.87 11.29 21.92
CA THR A 395 -16.96 10.90 21.03
C THR A 395 -17.32 9.41 21.14
N GLY A 396 -16.40 8.60 21.69
CA GLY A 396 -16.48 7.15 21.68
C GLY A 396 -16.38 6.53 20.28
N ASN A 397 -15.97 7.28 19.26
CA ASN A 397 -15.84 6.81 17.88
C ASN A 397 -14.56 7.37 17.22
N ALA A 398 -13.77 6.50 16.60
CA ALA A 398 -12.61 6.90 15.81
C ALA A 398 -13.01 7.67 14.54
N CYS A 399 -14.24 7.41 14.06
CA CYS A 399 -14.82 8.09 12.92
C CYS A 399 -15.69 9.28 13.37
N LEU A 400 -15.45 10.43 12.77
CA LEU A 400 -16.44 11.51 12.77
C LEU A 400 -17.58 11.13 11.81
N SER A 401 -18.85 11.33 12.16
CA SER A 401 -19.99 10.79 11.37
C SER A 401 -21.17 11.74 11.17
N ASN A 402 -21.13 12.93 11.76
CA ASN A 402 -22.28 13.82 11.86
C ASN A 402 -22.49 14.74 10.64
N GLU A 403 -21.44 15.08 9.89
CA GLU A 403 -21.52 15.94 8.68
C GLU A 403 -20.57 15.51 7.56
N SER A 404 -19.41 14.97 7.91
CA SER A 404 -18.42 14.39 7.00
C SER A 404 -17.77 13.20 7.70
N SER A 405 -17.56 12.08 6.98
CA SER A 405 -16.94 10.90 7.56
C SER A 405 -15.42 10.91 7.40
N PHE A 406 -14.68 11.20 8.49
CA PHE A 406 -13.23 11.00 8.58
C PHE A 406 -12.91 9.90 9.58
N CYS A 407 -12.14 8.90 9.15
CA CYS A 407 -11.92 7.63 9.84
C CYS A 407 -10.44 7.20 9.86
N TYR A 408 -9.54 8.15 9.65
CA TYR A 408 -8.10 7.96 9.80
C TYR A 408 -7.62 8.75 11.01
N THR A 409 -6.39 8.50 11.45
CA THR A 409 -5.69 9.45 12.33
C THR A 409 -5.12 10.60 11.52
N ASP A 410 -5.06 11.78 12.13
CA ASP A 410 -4.46 12.98 11.57
C ASP A 410 -2.94 12.87 11.36
N ARG A 411 -2.30 11.82 11.90
CA ARG A 411 -0.87 11.58 11.69
C ARG A 411 -0.52 11.31 10.23
N PHE A 412 -1.44 10.72 9.46
CA PHE A 412 -1.21 10.43 8.03
C PHE A 412 -1.09 11.67 7.13
N PRO A 413 -2.02 12.64 7.17
CA PRO A 413 -1.84 13.88 6.41
C PRO A 413 -0.65 14.70 6.92
N VAL A 414 -0.37 14.72 8.23
CA VAL A 414 0.86 15.38 8.75
C VAL A 414 2.13 14.76 8.14
N LEU A 415 2.22 13.43 8.09
CA LEU A 415 3.32 12.72 7.43
C LEU A 415 3.43 13.15 5.96
N ALA A 416 2.34 13.02 5.21
CA ALA A 416 2.33 13.21 3.77
C ALA A 416 2.59 14.66 3.36
N GLY A 417 1.99 15.63 4.06
CA GLY A 417 2.25 17.06 3.82
C GLY A 417 3.69 17.46 4.15
N THR A 418 4.31 16.83 5.16
CA THR A 418 5.73 17.05 5.48
C THR A 418 6.64 16.50 4.38
N ILE A 419 6.36 15.31 3.85
CA ILE A 419 7.08 14.72 2.72
C ILE A 419 6.93 15.59 1.47
N ASP A 420 5.70 16.01 1.14
CA ASP A 420 5.43 16.85 -0.03
C ASP A 420 6.23 18.16 0.02
N ALA A 421 6.23 18.84 1.18
CA ALA A 421 6.96 20.07 1.38
C ALA A 421 8.48 19.90 1.24
N ALA A 422 9.02 18.77 1.71
CA ALA A 422 10.44 18.44 1.54
C ALA A 422 10.79 18.24 0.07
N ILE A 423 9.95 17.51 -0.68
CA ILE A 423 10.16 17.29 -2.13
C ILE A 423 10.04 18.62 -2.90
N ALA A 424 9.05 19.45 -2.58
CA ALA A 424 8.90 20.78 -3.16
C ALA A 424 10.18 21.63 -3.02
N ALA A 425 10.79 21.60 -1.83
CA ALA A 425 12.00 22.34 -1.53
C ALA A 425 13.24 21.86 -2.31
N ARG A 426 13.22 20.61 -2.81
CA ARG A 426 14.30 20.02 -3.63
C ARG A 426 14.22 20.45 -5.09
N GLY A 427 13.04 20.79 -5.58
CA GLY A 427 12.77 21.29 -6.94
C GLY A 427 13.22 20.35 -8.08
N ALA A 428 13.17 20.85 -9.31
CA ALA A 428 13.39 20.08 -10.55
C ALA A 428 14.85 19.67 -10.85
N ALA A 429 15.79 19.88 -9.92
CA ALA A 429 17.21 19.59 -10.20
C ALA A 429 17.41 18.13 -10.65
N GLY A 430 18.38 17.92 -11.55
CA GLY A 430 18.72 16.59 -12.07
C GLY A 430 19.15 15.60 -10.97
N PRO A 431 19.37 14.32 -11.33
CA PRO A 431 19.74 13.28 -10.36
C PRO A 431 20.90 13.75 -9.48
N VAL A 432 20.82 13.43 -8.18
CA VAL A 432 21.93 13.68 -7.26
C VAL A 432 23.12 12.90 -7.81
N GLU A 433 24.15 13.60 -8.31
CA GLU A 433 25.38 12.92 -8.73
C GLU A 433 25.96 12.22 -7.49
N THR A 434 25.97 10.89 -7.51
CA THR A 434 26.75 10.10 -6.56
C THR A 434 28.19 10.62 -6.61
N PRO A 435 28.77 11.08 -5.48
CA PRO A 435 30.13 11.60 -5.51
C PRO A 435 31.05 10.51 -6.05
N GLU A 436 31.75 10.83 -7.14
CA GLU A 436 32.75 9.95 -7.74
C GLU A 436 33.72 9.50 -6.64
N PRO A 437 33.99 8.18 -6.48
CA PRO A 437 34.88 7.72 -5.43
C PRO A 437 36.21 8.46 -5.58
N THR A 438 36.57 9.23 -4.54
CA THR A 438 37.83 9.97 -4.52
C THR A 438 38.95 9.00 -4.85
N ALA A 439 39.60 9.22 -6.00
CA ALA A 439 40.68 8.38 -6.48
C ALA A 439 41.67 8.13 -5.33
N THR A 440 41.84 6.86 -4.97
CA THR A 440 42.87 6.47 -4.00
C THR A 440 44.20 7.01 -4.50
N PRO A 441 44.95 7.80 -3.71
CA PRO A 441 46.22 8.35 -4.15
C PRO A 441 47.14 7.20 -4.57
N GLU A 442 47.63 7.29 -5.81
CA GLU A 442 48.56 6.34 -6.40
C GLU A 442 49.75 6.16 -5.45
N PRO A 443 50.16 4.92 -5.10
CA PRO A 443 51.25 4.70 -4.19
C PRO A 443 52.52 5.34 -4.75
N THR A 444 53.05 6.32 -4.03
CA THR A 444 54.30 6.98 -4.39
C THR A 444 55.41 5.93 -4.43
N VAL A 445 55.94 5.67 -5.62
CA VAL A 445 57.06 4.76 -5.84
C VAL A 445 58.25 5.29 -5.05
N SER A 446 58.57 4.60 -3.95
CA SER A 446 59.78 4.85 -3.17
C SER A 446 61.01 4.48 -4.00
N PRO A 447 62.06 5.32 -4.08
CA PRO A 447 63.24 5.02 -4.89
C PRO A 447 63.98 3.79 -4.36
N GLU A 448 64.32 2.92 -5.31
CA GLU A 448 65.02 1.65 -5.20
C GLU A 448 66.36 1.78 -4.44
N PRO A 449 66.62 0.98 -3.38
CA PRO A 449 67.92 0.95 -2.73
C PRO A 449 68.93 0.18 -3.61
N THR A 450 70.06 0.85 -3.88
CA THR A 450 71.25 0.32 -4.56
C THR A 450 71.79 -0.94 -3.86
N PRO A 451 72.26 -1.96 -4.60
CA PRO A 451 72.52 -3.29 -4.05
C PRO A 451 73.81 -3.36 -3.23
N SER A 452 73.78 -4.13 -2.15
CA SER A 452 74.97 -4.57 -1.42
C SER A 452 75.07 -6.09 -1.41
N ALA A 453 76.31 -6.56 -1.39
CA ALA A 453 76.77 -7.80 -2.01
C ALA A 453 76.41 -9.13 -1.33
N THR A 454 76.40 -10.14 -2.19
CA THR A 454 76.46 -11.60 -2.05
C THR A 454 76.97 -12.22 -0.74
N SER A 455 76.22 -13.21 -0.24
CA SER A 455 76.77 -14.50 0.21
C SER A 455 75.75 -15.64 0.02
N VAL A 456 76.21 -16.73 -0.59
CA VAL A 456 75.56 -18.02 -0.91
C VAL A 456 76.28 -19.10 -0.06
N PRO A 457 75.82 -20.37 0.10
CA PRO A 457 74.49 -20.97 0.31
C PRO A 457 74.44 -21.79 1.64
N THR A 458 73.31 -22.43 1.99
CA THR A 458 73.33 -23.85 2.44
C THR A 458 71.96 -24.50 2.19
N SER A 459 72.01 -25.66 1.54
CA SER A 459 70.95 -26.56 1.10
C SER A 459 70.53 -27.57 2.17
N THR A 460 69.24 -27.97 2.19
CA THR A 460 68.84 -29.36 2.49
C THR A 460 67.58 -29.74 1.69
N ALA A 461 67.66 -30.86 0.97
CA ALA A 461 66.62 -31.54 0.17
C ALA A 461 65.76 -32.48 1.07
N THR A 462 64.41 -32.56 0.91
CA THR A 462 63.58 -33.59 0.20
C THR A 462 63.53 -34.98 0.90
N PRO A 463 62.52 -35.92 0.79
CA PRO A 463 61.22 -36.04 0.04
C PRO A 463 60.01 -36.34 0.99
N GLY A 464 58.74 -36.64 0.65
CA GLY A 464 58.02 -37.04 -0.58
C GLY A 464 57.11 -38.27 -0.33
N SER A 465 55.92 -38.30 -0.97
CA SER A 465 54.90 -39.38 -1.09
C SER A 465 54.02 -39.67 0.14
N GLY A 466 52.73 -40.04 0.04
CA GLY A 466 51.89 -40.48 -1.08
C GLY A 466 50.95 -41.62 -0.60
N GLY A 467 49.77 -41.76 -1.23
CA GLY A 467 48.84 -42.92 -1.13
C GLY A 467 47.64 -42.69 -0.21
N GLU A 468 46.38 -42.60 -0.67
CA GLU A 468 45.49 -43.56 -1.38
C GLU A 468 44.76 -44.57 -0.46
N GLY A 469 43.46 -44.77 -0.77
CA GLY A 469 42.61 -45.89 -0.34
C GLY A 469 41.30 -45.41 0.33
N SER A 470 40.11 -45.36 -0.31
CA SER A 470 39.27 -46.33 -1.05
C SER A 470 38.45 -47.30 -0.18
N GLY A 471 37.13 -47.31 -0.42
CA GLY A 471 36.18 -48.39 -0.11
C GLY A 471 35.38 -48.19 1.17
N ALA A 472 34.12 -48.58 1.30
CA ALA A 472 33.11 -49.14 0.41
C ALA A 472 31.77 -49.14 1.19
N ASP A 473 30.65 -49.03 0.48
CA ASP A 473 29.28 -49.39 0.92
C ASP A 473 29.16 -50.92 1.13
N PRO A 474 28.10 -51.52 1.75
CA PRO A 474 26.69 -51.31 1.32
C PRO A 474 25.53 -51.59 2.34
N SER A 475 24.29 -51.37 1.84
CA SER A 475 23.00 -52.10 2.07
C SER A 475 22.24 -51.87 3.39
N GLU A 476 20.92 -52.00 3.53
CA GLU A 476 19.68 -52.08 2.72
C GLU A 476 18.51 -52.14 3.74
N ALA A 477 17.30 -51.66 3.38
CA ALA A 477 15.95 -52.18 3.75
C ALA A 477 14.90 -51.04 3.55
N SER A 478 14.07 -51.00 2.50
CA SER A 478 12.89 -51.82 2.13
C SER A 478 11.64 -51.60 3.01
N GLY A 479 10.53 -51.14 2.39
CA GLY A 479 9.16 -51.23 2.95
C GLY A 479 8.14 -50.33 2.24
N SER A 480 7.20 -50.95 1.53
CA SER A 480 6.20 -50.37 0.61
C SER A 480 4.76 -50.37 1.16
N ASP A 481 3.93 -49.47 0.59
CA ASP A 481 2.48 -49.56 0.26
C ASP A 481 1.33 -49.57 1.30
N ALA A 482 0.30 -48.80 0.90
CA ALA A 482 -1.16 -49.03 0.94
C ALA A 482 -2.06 -48.33 2.00
N ALA A 483 -2.74 -47.27 1.52
CA ALA A 483 -4.19 -46.98 1.49
C ALA A 483 -5.18 -47.35 2.63
N SER A 484 -6.05 -46.37 2.90
CA SER A 484 -7.49 -46.44 3.26
C SER A 484 -7.90 -46.69 4.73
N GLY A 485 -8.78 -45.82 5.24
CA GLY A 485 -9.71 -46.14 6.33
C GLY A 485 -9.99 -44.98 7.29
N SER A 486 -11.26 -44.65 7.44
CA SER A 486 -11.82 -43.49 8.13
C SER A 486 -11.92 -43.63 9.67
N ASP A 487 -12.48 -42.56 10.25
CA ASP A 487 -12.99 -42.35 11.62
C ASP A 487 -11.93 -41.82 12.59
N GLY A 488 -12.11 -40.71 13.31
CA GLY A 488 -13.30 -39.97 13.67
C GLY A 488 -13.03 -39.44 15.08
N GLY A 489 -12.87 -38.13 15.23
CA GLY A 489 -12.49 -37.52 16.50
C GLY A 489 -12.59 -36.01 16.47
N GLN A 490 -13.82 -35.52 16.65
CA GLN A 490 -14.18 -34.13 16.82
C GLN A 490 -13.33 -33.43 17.90
N ALA A 491 -12.69 -32.33 17.54
CA ALA A 491 -12.37 -31.24 18.46
C ALA A 491 -13.11 -29.99 17.94
N THR A 492 -14.25 -29.71 18.55
CA THR A 492 -15.06 -28.53 18.30
C THR A 492 -14.40 -27.31 18.93
N GLY A 493 -13.81 -26.46 18.10
CA GLY A 493 -13.40 -25.10 18.43
C GLY A 493 -13.77 -24.22 17.24
N SER A 494 -15.03 -23.79 17.19
CA SER A 494 -15.58 -22.95 16.12
C SER A 494 -15.15 -21.50 16.33
N GLU A 495 -14.17 -21.02 15.56
CA GLU A 495 -14.06 -19.60 15.24
C GLU A 495 -14.92 -19.35 14.01
N ALA A 496 -16.10 -18.76 14.24
CA ALA A 496 -16.88 -18.14 13.19
C ALA A 496 -16.16 -16.84 12.81
N GLY A 497 -15.39 -16.89 11.72
CA GLY A 497 -14.94 -15.69 11.03
C GLY A 497 -16.17 -14.93 10.56
N ALA A 498 -16.47 -13.82 11.22
CA ALA A 498 -17.36 -12.81 10.68
C ALA A 498 -16.67 -12.24 9.44
N ALA A 499 -17.27 -12.45 8.28
CA ALA A 499 -17.01 -11.60 7.14
C ALA A 499 -17.38 -10.18 7.58
N ASP A 500 -16.38 -9.33 7.77
CA ASP A 500 -16.54 -7.93 8.10
C ASP A 500 -17.02 -7.24 6.81
N ASP A 501 -18.33 -7.29 6.60
CA ASP A 501 -18.99 -6.39 5.67
C ASP A 501 -18.91 -4.98 6.26
N GLY A 502 -18.58 -3.98 5.44
CA GLY A 502 -18.47 -2.58 5.87
C GLY A 502 -19.81 -1.95 6.29
N SER A 503 -20.68 -2.68 6.98
CA SER A 503 -21.93 -2.25 7.56
C SER A 503 -21.80 -2.27 9.08
N LEU A 504 -21.37 -1.15 9.66
CA LEU A 504 -21.54 -0.94 11.10
C LEU A 504 -23.03 -0.93 11.44
N ALA A 505 -23.48 -2.01 12.08
CA ALA A 505 -24.73 -2.04 12.81
C ALA A 505 -24.61 -1.11 14.03
N ALA A 506 -25.33 0.00 14.01
CA ALA A 506 -25.47 0.89 15.15
C ALA A 506 -26.09 0.12 16.34
N THR A 507 -25.34 -0.03 17.44
CA THR A 507 -25.88 -0.58 18.70
C THR A 507 -26.03 0.52 19.76
N GLY A 508 -27.28 0.72 20.20
CA GLY A 508 -27.70 1.40 21.43
C GLY A 508 -28.03 2.89 21.23
N SER A 509 -29.23 3.41 21.51
CA SER A 509 -30.36 2.94 22.32
C SER A 509 -31.60 3.79 22.02
N ASP A 510 -32.66 3.19 21.45
CA ASP A 510 -34.03 3.22 21.99
C ASP A 510 -34.99 2.58 20.98
N ALA A 511 -35.67 1.55 21.44
CA ALA A 511 -36.60 0.77 20.67
C ALA A 511 -37.91 1.54 20.46
N ALA A 512 -38.20 1.96 19.23
CA ALA A 512 -39.52 1.82 18.58
C ALA A 512 -39.51 2.42 17.16
N THR A 513 -40.15 1.69 16.23
CA THR A 513 -40.56 2.09 14.87
C THR A 513 -39.56 1.75 13.75
N ALA A 514 -39.50 0.47 13.40
CA ALA A 514 -39.08 0.03 12.08
C ALA A 514 -40.25 0.23 11.09
N LEU A 515 -40.05 1.01 10.02
CA LEU A 515 -40.89 0.94 8.83
C LEU A 515 -39.99 0.90 7.58
N THR A 516 -40.15 -0.19 6.86
CA THR A 516 -39.56 -0.63 5.60
C THR A 516 -39.46 0.48 4.53
N VAL A 517 -38.32 0.64 3.87
CA VAL A 517 -38.27 1.14 2.48
C VAL A 517 -37.27 0.32 1.65
N LEU A 518 -37.85 -0.36 0.67
CA LEU A 518 -37.23 -1.12 -0.41
C LEU A 518 -36.77 -0.17 -1.52
N ALA A 519 -35.71 -0.57 -2.22
CA ALA A 519 -35.14 0.08 -3.40
C ALA A 519 -36.15 0.41 -4.51
N LEU A 520 -35.97 1.57 -5.18
CA LEU A 520 -36.35 1.85 -6.56
C LEU A 520 -35.94 3.28 -6.94
N LEU A 521 -34.88 3.45 -7.74
CA LEU A 521 -34.74 4.63 -8.61
C LEU A 521 -34.08 4.25 -9.93
N ALA A 522 -34.93 3.97 -10.92
CA ALA A 522 -34.64 4.16 -12.32
C ALA A 522 -35.84 4.89 -12.96
N LEU A 523 -35.55 5.77 -13.92
CA LEU A 523 -36.43 6.48 -14.86
C LEU A 523 -36.91 7.89 -14.44
N GLY A 524 -36.15 8.89 -14.92
CA GLY A 524 -36.58 9.75 -16.03
C GLY A 524 -37.84 10.60 -15.89
N GLY A 525 -37.62 11.93 -15.81
CA GLY A 525 -38.33 12.95 -16.60
C GLY A 525 -39.79 13.28 -16.26
N GLY A 526 -40.05 14.58 -16.03
CA GLY A 526 -41.36 15.20 -16.28
C GLY A 526 -41.94 15.96 -15.10
N ALA A 527 -42.06 17.28 -15.29
CA ALA A 527 -42.68 18.22 -14.38
C ALA A 527 -44.14 17.88 -14.04
N LEU A 528 -44.54 18.09 -12.77
CA LEU A 528 -45.86 18.66 -12.47
C LEU A 528 -45.89 19.27 -11.05
N ALA A 529 -46.23 20.55 -10.98
CA ALA A 529 -46.51 21.26 -9.75
C ALA A 529 -47.86 20.82 -9.16
N LEU A 530 -47.93 20.64 -7.84
CA LEU A 530 -49.17 20.76 -7.08
C LEU A 530 -48.91 21.13 -5.61
N THR A 531 -49.14 22.42 -5.33
CA THR A 531 -49.51 22.98 -4.02
C THR A 531 -50.64 22.21 -3.36
N LEU A 532 -50.58 22.02 -2.02
CA LEU A 532 -51.72 22.26 -1.11
C LEU A 532 -51.35 22.17 0.39
N THR A 533 -51.41 23.35 1.02
CA THR A 533 -51.99 23.68 2.35
C THR A 533 -51.59 22.92 3.62
N ARG A 534 -50.89 23.68 4.48
CA ARG A 534 -50.93 23.67 5.95
C ARG A 534 -52.35 23.51 6.52
N ARG A 535 -52.50 22.67 7.54
CA ARG A 535 -53.45 22.89 8.64
C ARG A 535 -52.81 22.62 10.00
N ARG A 536 -52.92 23.65 10.85
CA ARG A 536 -52.57 23.70 12.28
C ARG A 536 -53.33 22.65 13.08
N ARG A 537 -52.71 22.13 14.15
CA ARG A 537 -53.40 21.81 15.41
C ARG A 537 -52.64 22.41 16.58
N THR A 538 -53.42 23.13 17.37
CA THR A 538 -53.12 23.80 18.63
C THR A 538 -53.05 22.81 19.77
N ALA A 539 -52.11 23.05 20.70
CA ALA A 539 -52.02 22.41 22.00
C ALA A 539 -53.12 22.92 22.94
N GLY A 540 -53.55 22.05 23.85
CA GLY A 540 -54.36 22.36 25.02
C GLY A 540 -53.96 21.39 26.14
N GLU A 541 -53.59 22.00 27.27
CA GLU A 541 -53.20 21.46 28.59
C GLU A 541 -51.79 20.85 28.76
#